data_AF-A0A7J3Z527-F1
#
_entry.id   AF-A0A7J3Z527-F1
#
_cell.length_a   1.000
_cell.length_b   1.000
_cell.length_c   1.000
_cell.angle_alpha   90.00
_cell.angle_beta   90.00
_cell.angle_gamma   90.00
#
_symmetry.space_group_name_H-M   'P 1'
#
loop_
_entity.id
_entity.type
_entity.pdbx_description
1 polymer ?
#
loop_
_entity_poly.entity_id
_entity_poly.type
_entity_poly.pdbx_seq_one_letter_code
_entity_poly.pdbx_strand_id
1 'polypeptide(L)'
;MKNPDAQAETVCLRGDNCCISLADVSKLLDIISKISHVIKTSPAFRDLAVPLANDIEMTRNAVIKIRNSLEVFIKIAVRISEKDVDESFVYTMSNTLNRLVEVRNRLSRIIDFVEGSSDNIRSIASDAILWIDSILLRFSLIALAFAANVKRWSREAAGAFSSAIASALFATLLSLNSSENIVELLKECTQY
;
A
#
# COMPACT_ATOMS: atom_id res chain seq x y z
N MET A 1 4.50 -13.67 -26.33
CA MET A 1 5.42 -14.31 -25.36
C MET A 1 5.58 -13.34 -24.19
N LYS A 2 5.15 -13.71 -22.96
CA LYS A 2 5.30 -12.86 -21.76
C LYS A 2 6.80 -12.80 -21.39
N ASN A 3 7.32 -11.60 -21.17
CA ASN A 3 8.72 -11.36 -20.81
C ASN A 3 9.03 -12.08 -19.47
N PRO A 4 10.01 -13.00 -19.41
CA PRO A 4 10.32 -13.74 -18.18
C PRO A 4 10.75 -12.84 -17.01
N ASP A 5 11.25 -11.63 -17.28
CA ASP A 5 11.59 -10.65 -16.25
C ASP A 5 10.35 -9.96 -15.64
N ALA A 6 9.21 -9.92 -16.33
CA ALA A 6 7.99 -9.28 -15.81
C ALA A 6 7.34 -10.07 -14.66
N GLN A 7 7.63 -11.37 -14.54
CA GLN A 7 7.24 -12.18 -13.38
C GLN A 7 8.11 -11.89 -12.14
N ALA A 8 9.27 -11.25 -12.28
CA ALA A 8 10.21 -11.04 -11.17
C ALA A 8 9.83 -9.89 -10.22
N GLU A 9 8.88 -9.03 -10.61
CA GLU A 9 8.52 -7.82 -9.86
C GLU A 9 7.05 -7.75 -9.43
N THR A 10 6.28 -8.82 -9.64
CA THR A 10 4.83 -8.84 -9.40
C THR A 10 4.38 -10.13 -8.74
N VAL A 11 3.46 -10.05 -7.78
CA VAL A 11 2.75 -11.20 -7.21
C VAL A 11 1.27 -11.02 -7.43
N CYS A 12 0.61 -12.04 -7.98
CA CYS A 12 -0.81 -12.03 -8.28
C CYS A 12 -1.53 -13.15 -7.54
N LEU A 13 -2.76 -12.87 -7.10
CA LEU A 13 -3.78 -13.92 -7.00
C LEU A 13 -4.12 -14.38 -8.43
N ARG A 14 -4.66 -15.60 -8.60
CA ARG A 14 -5.05 -16.11 -9.92
C ARG A 14 -5.86 -15.05 -10.71
N GLY A 15 -5.43 -14.73 -11.93
CA GLY A 15 -5.96 -13.61 -12.74
C GLY A 15 -4.96 -12.46 -12.90
N ASP A 16 -5.19 -11.57 -13.88
CA ASP A 16 -4.24 -10.47 -14.20
C ASP A 16 -4.51 -9.17 -13.39
N ASN A 17 -5.68 -9.02 -12.74
CA ASN A 17 -6.08 -7.75 -12.08
C ASN A 17 -5.75 -7.68 -10.57
N CYS A 18 -5.41 -8.79 -9.94
CA CYS A 18 -5.24 -8.91 -8.49
C CYS A 18 -3.78 -9.08 -8.12
N CYS A 19 -2.99 -8.13 -8.60
CA CYS A 19 -1.54 -8.14 -8.54
C CYS A 19 -1.00 -6.97 -7.72
N ILE A 20 0.07 -7.22 -6.98
CA ILE A 20 0.93 -6.16 -6.44
C ILE A 20 2.29 -6.21 -7.09
N SER A 21 2.84 -5.05 -7.42
CA SER A 21 4.13 -4.90 -8.08
C SER A 21 5.00 -3.82 -7.43
N LEU A 22 6.30 -3.85 -7.70
CA LEU A 22 7.19 -2.74 -7.33
C LEU A 22 6.83 -1.43 -8.04
N ALA A 23 6.15 -1.50 -9.18
CA ALA A 23 5.66 -0.33 -9.91
C ALA A 23 4.56 0.41 -9.12
N ASP A 24 3.70 -0.32 -8.40
CA ASP A 24 2.66 0.27 -7.53
C ASP A 24 3.27 1.20 -6.48
N VAL A 25 4.40 0.78 -5.88
CA VAL A 25 5.12 1.52 -4.83
C VAL A 25 5.96 2.65 -5.43
N SER A 26 6.57 2.43 -6.60
CA SER A 26 7.30 3.48 -7.33
C SER A 26 6.39 4.66 -7.67
N LYS A 27 5.16 4.39 -8.11
CA LYS A 27 4.15 5.43 -8.36
C LYS A 27 3.83 6.25 -7.10
N LEU A 28 3.78 5.63 -5.91
CA LEU A 28 3.60 6.37 -4.65
C LEU A 28 4.77 7.32 -4.38
N LEU A 29 6.03 6.89 -4.63
CA LEU A 29 7.20 7.77 -4.49
C LEU A 29 7.15 8.98 -5.43
N ASP A 30 6.71 8.76 -6.67
CA ASP A 30 6.55 9.84 -7.65
C ASP A 30 5.49 10.85 -7.19
N ILE A 31 4.35 10.36 -6.69
CA ILE A 31 3.29 11.22 -6.17
C ILE A 31 3.78 12.03 -4.96
N ILE A 32 4.45 11.40 -4.00
CA ILE A 32 5.02 12.09 -2.83
C ILE A 32 6.05 13.14 -3.27
N SER A 33 6.85 12.83 -4.29
CA SER A 33 7.84 13.77 -4.84
C SER A 33 7.17 14.98 -5.50
N LYS A 34 6.05 14.76 -6.22
CA LYS A 34 5.22 15.85 -6.77
C LYS A 34 4.63 16.72 -5.67
N ILE A 35 4.02 16.12 -4.63
CA ILE A 35 3.49 16.85 -3.47
C ILE A 35 4.59 17.69 -2.81
N SER A 36 5.76 17.09 -2.57
CA SER A 36 6.94 17.79 -2.01
C SER A 36 7.36 18.98 -2.86
N HIS A 37 7.39 18.83 -4.18
CA HIS A 37 7.78 19.90 -5.09
C HIS A 37 6.80 21.07 -5.02
N VAL A 38 5.49 20.82 -5.15
CA VAL A 38 4.46 21.86 -5.12
C VAL A 38 4.49 22.65 -3.81
N ILE A 39 4.69 21.97 -2.68
CA ILE A 39 4.77 22.60 -1.36
C ILE A 39 6.01 23.48 -1.24
N LYS A 40 7.18 23.00 -1.70
CA LYS A 40 8.43 23.76 -1.64
C LYS A 40 8.43 25.01 -2.51
N THR A 41 7.72 24.98 -3.64
CA THR A 41 7.70 26.09 -4.60
C THR A 41 6.58 27.08 -4.37
N SER A 42 5.60 26.78 -3.52
CA SER A 42 4.43 27.63 -3.31
C SER A 42 4.60 28.56 -2.11
N PRO A 43 4.50 29.88 -2.31
CA PRO A 43 4.55 30.86 -1.22
C PRO A 43 3.46 30.68 -0.16
N ALA A 44 2.32 30.08 -0.54
CA ALA A 44 1.18 29.85 0.35
C ALA A 44 1.49 28.90 1.52
N PHE A 45 2.55 28.10 1.43
CA PHE A 45 2.94 27.14 2.47
C PHE A 45 4.15 27.57 3.29
N ARG A 46 4.58 28.83 3.20
CA ARG A 46 5.80 29.29 3.89
C ARG A 46 5.76 29.05 5.40
N ASP A 47 4.61 29.28 6.02
CA ASP A 47 4.41 29.15 7.48
C ASP A 47 4.07 27.72 7.91
N LEU A 48 3.58 26.88 6.98
CA LEU A 48 3.30 25.45 7.18
C LEU A 48 4.46 24.55 6.73
N ALA A 49 5.56 25.15 6.25
CA ALA A 49 6.63 24.42 5.57
C ALA A 49 7.28 23.35 6.47
N VAL A 50 7.46 23.62 7.76
CA VAL A 50 8.15 22.70 8.68
C VAL A 50 7.33 21.44 9.01
N PRO A 51 6.08 21.52 9.53
CA PRO A 51 5.30 20.32 9.82
C PRO A 51 4.95 19.53 8.56
N LEU A 52 4.63 20.23 7.46
CA LEU A 52 4.27 19.60 6.19
C LEU A 52 5.49 18.90 5.54
N ALA A 53 6.67 19.52 5.59
CA ALA A 53 7.90 18.89 5.11
C ALA A 53 8.24 17.63 5.91
N ASN A 54 8.07 17.65 7.23
CA ASN A 54 8.31 16.47 8.06
C ASN A 54 7.35 15.33 7.71
N ASP A 55 6.03 15.60 7.58
CA ASP A 55 5.08 14.55 7.21
C ASP A 55 5.36 13.98 5.81
N ILE A 56 5.76 14.81 4.84
CA ILE A 56 6.17 14.36 3.50
C ILE A 56 7.42 13.48 3.57
N GLU A 57 8.44 13.89 4.34
CA GLU A 57 9.67 13.12 4.51
C GLU A 57 9.40 11.77 5.18
N MET A 58 8.60 11.77 6.25
CA MET A 58 8.19 10.53 6.90
C MET A 58 7.39 9.62 5.96
N THR A 59 6.50 10.19 5.14
CA THR A 59 5.75 9.44 4.12
C THR A 59 6.69 8.82 3.11
N ARG A 60 7.67 9.58 2.60
CA ARG A 60 8.68 9.10 1.65
C ARG A 60 9.48 7.94 2.24
N ASN A 61 9.95 8.09 3.48
CA ASN A 61 10.71 7.05 4.18
C ASN A 61 9.89 5.77 4.40
N ALA A 62 8.60 5.91 4.71
CA ALA A 62 7.68 4.77 4.81
C ALA A 62 7.51 4.06 3.47
N VAL A 63 7.34 4.79 2.36
CA VAL A 63 7.25 4.19 1.00
C VAL A 63 8.53 3.49 0.58
N ILE A 64 9.71 4.03 0.90
CA ILE A 64 11.00 3.35 0.66
C ILE A 64 11.06 2.01 1.43
N LYS A 65 10.63 2.00 2.69
CA LYS A 65 10.56 0.76 3.49
C LYS A 65 9.57 -0.24 2.93
N ILE A 66 8.43 0.21 2.42
CA ILE A 66 7.46 -0.64 1.71
C ILE A 66 8.11 -1.27 0.50
N ARG A 67 8.81 -0.48 -0.33
CA ARG A 67 9.48 -1.00 -1.54
C ARG A 67 10.44 -2.13 -1.21
N ASN A 68 11.33 -1.92 -0.23
CA ASN A 68 12.29 -2.94 0.19
C ASN A 68 11.60 -4.19 0.75
N SER A 69 10.55 -4.01 1.55
CA SER A 69 9.78 -5.13 2.13
C SER A 69 9.03 -5.91 1.04
N LEU A 70 8.48 -5.20 0.06
CA LEU A 70 7.75 -5.78 -1.07
C LEU A 70 8.68 -6.54 -2.01
N GLU A 71 9.90 -6.05 -2.24
CA GLU A 71 10.91 -6.75 -3.03
C GLU A 71 11.27 -8.10 -2.39
N VAL A 72 11.46 -8.12 -1.06
CA VAL A 72 11.69 -9.35 -0.30
C VAL A 72 10.46 -10.26 -0.38
N PHE A 73 9.26 -9.69 -0.20
CA PHE A 73 8.00 -10.42 -0.30
C PHE A 73 7.86 -11.11 -1.66
N ILE A 74 8.03 -10.39 -2.77
CA ILE A 74 7.89 -10.93 -4.13
C ILE A 74 8.87 -12.08 -4.36
N LYS A 75 10.15 -11.88 -4.00
CA LYS A 75 11.19 -12.92 -4.15
C LYS A 75 10.86 -14.20 -3.39
N ILE A 76 10.27 -14.08 -2.21
CA ILE A 76 9.89 -15.22 -1.37
C ILE A 76 8.58 -15.84 -1.87
N ALA A 77 7.57 -15.03 -2.19
CA ALA A 77 6.25 -15.44 -2.69
C ALA A 77 6.35 -16.35 -3.92
N VAL A 78 7.21 -16.00 -4.89
CA VAL A 78 7.45 -16.81 -6.10
C VAL A 78 7.97 -18.20 -5.76
N ARG A 79 8.71 -18.36 -4.65
CA ARG A 79 9.30 -19.63 -4.20
C ARG A 79 8.37 -20.48 -3.33
N ILE A 80 7.28 -19.89 -2.84
CA ILE A 80 6.34 -20.51 -1.89
C ILE A 80 5.21 -21.26 -2.60
N SER A 81 5.06 -21.15 -3.92
CA SER A 81 3.95 -21.74 -4.68
C SER A 81 3.73 -23.26 -4.50
N GLU A 82 4.63 -23.98 -3.81
CA GLU A 82 4.51 -25.41 -3.47
C GLU A 82 5.00 -25.77 -2.04
N LYS A 83 5.18 -24.80 -1.13
CA LYS A 83 5.79 -25.02 0.20
C LYS A 83 4.98 -24.41 1.34
N ASP A 84 5.26 -24.92 2.55
CA ASP A 84 4.76 -24.34 3.79
C ASP A 84 5.21 -22.89 3.95
N VAL A 85 4.28 -22.03 4.37
CA VAL A 85 4.58 -20.63 4.64
C VAL A 85 5.17 -20.50 6.04
N ASP A 86 6.39 -19.98 6.12
CA ASP A 86 7.07 -19.67 7.37
C ASP A 86 6.44 -18.47 8.09
N GLU A 87 6.44 -18.51 9.42
CA GLU A 87 5.92 -17.42 10.26
C GLU A 87 6.67 -16.09 10.03
N SER A 88 7.96 -16.14 9.70
CA SER A 88 8.75 -14.95 9.34
C SER A 88 8.21 -14.22 8.11
N PHE A 89 7.63 -14.97 7.16
CA PHE A 89 6.98 -14.40 5.98
C PHE A 89 5.68 -13.69 6.35
N VAL A 90 4.93 -14.22 7.31
CA VAL A 90 3.75 -13.55 7.89
C VAL A 90 4.12 -12.20 8.49
N TYR A 91 5.19 -12.11 9.27
CA TYR A 91 5.64 -10.83 9.82
C TYR A 91 6.00 -9.82 8.71
N THR A 92 6.55 -10.29 7.58
CA THR A 92 6.83 -9.44 6.42
C THR A 92 5.54 -8.89 5.81
N MET A 93 4.51 -9.72 5.66
CA MET A 93 3.18 -9.30 5.19
C MET A 93 2.55 -8.28 6.15
N SER A 94 2.49 -8.60 7.45
CA SER A 94 1.92 -7.71 8.47
C SER A 94 2.63 -6.35 8.52
N ASN A 95 3.97 -6.35 8.46
CA ASN A 95 4.75 -5.13 8.45
C ASN A 95 4.48 -4.29 7.20
N THR A 96 4.35 -4.92 6.04
CA THR A 96 4.08 -4.23 4.78
C THR A 96 2.68 -3.60 4.79
N LEU A 97 1.65 -4.32 5.24
CA LEU A 97 0.29 -3.79 5.44
C LEU A 97 0.28 -2.58 6.37
N ASN A 98 0.94 -2.69 7.54
CA ASN A 98 0.98 -1.60 8.51
C ASN A 98 1.66 -0.34 7.95
N ARG A 99 2.71 -0.49 7.13
CA ARG A 99 3.37 0.67 6.50
C ARG A 99 2.51 1.27 5.40
N LEU A 100 1.78 0.47 4.62
CA LEU A 100 0.83 0.99 3.63
C LEU A 100 -0.26 1.83 4.32
N VAL A 101 -0.81 1.34 5.44
CA VAL A 101 -1.78 2.10 6.26
C VAL A 101 -1.14 3.38 6.81
N GLU A 102 0.10 3.34 7.27
CA GLU A 102 0.82 4.55 7.73
C GLU A 102 0.92 5.60 6.63
N VAL A 103 1.29 5.21 5.40
CA VAL A 103 1.38 6.12 4.25
C VAL A 103 0.02 6.72 3.92
N ARG A 104 -1.05 5.91 3.90
CA ARG A 104 -2.41 6.39 3.68
C ARG A 104 -2.82 7.44 4.71
N ASN A 105 -2.57 7.18 5.98
CA ASN A 105 -2.93 8.09 7.07
C ASN A 105 -2.12 9.40 7.00
N ARG A 106 -0.86 9.35 6.57
CA ARG A 106 -0.05 10.55 6.33
C ARG A 106 -0.55 11.37 5.15
N LEU A 107 -0.95 10.72 4.05
CA LEU A 107 -1.58 11.40 2.91
C LEU A 107 -2.88 12.09 3.32
N SER A 108 -3.67 11.45 4.19
CA SER A 108 -4.89 12.06 4.75
C SER A 108 -4.56 13.32 5.57
N ARG A 109 -3.54 13.26 6.45
CA ARG A 109 -3.09 14.46 7.17
C ARG A 109 -2.58 15.57 6.24
N ILE A 110 -1.89 15.21 5.15
CA ILE A 110 -1.46 16.20 4.15
C ILE A 110 -2.67 16.89 3.54
N ILE A 111 -3.74 16.16 3.22
CA ILE A 111 -5.01 16.75 2.75
C ILE A 111 -5.56 17.73 3.78
N ASP A 112 -5.67 17.31 5.04
CA ASP A 112 -6.20 18.14 6.13
C ASP A 112 -5.40 19.44 6.29
N PHE A 113 -4.07 19.38 6.12
CA PHE A 113 -3.21 20.57 6.18
C PHE A 113 -3.35 21.52 4.99
N VAL A 114 -3.68 21.03 3.81
CA VAL A 114 -3.78 21.85 2.59
C VAL A 114 -5.23 22.23 2.25
N GLU A 115 -6.19 21.78 3.06
CA GLU A 115 -7.60 22.11 2.89
C GLU A 115 -7.81 23.63 2.88
N GLY A 116 -8.58 24.11 1.89
CA GLY A 116 -8.80 25.55 1.65
C GLY A 116 -7.59 26.32 1.12
N SER A 117 -6.40 25.71 1.04
CA SER A 117 -5.15 26.38 0.66
C SER A 117 -4.59 25.95 -0.70
N SER A 118 -4.83 24.70 -1.13
CA SER A 118 -4.45 24.24 -2.48
C SER A 118 -5.28 23.05 -2.95
N ASP A 119 -6.19 23.34 -3.90
CA ASP A 119 -6.97 22.31 -4.58
C ASP A 119 -6.07 21.33 -5.37
N ASN A 120 -4.93 21.80 -5.89
CA ASN A 120 -3.99 20.96 -6.64
C ASN A 120 -3.34 19.89 -5.75
N ILE A 121 -2.80 20.26 -4.57
CA ILE A 121 -2.21 19.28 -3.66
C ILE A 121 -3.29 18.35 -3.11
N ARG A 122 -4.47 18.90 -2.79
CA ARG A 122 -5.62 18.10 -2.32
C ARG A 122 -5.99 17.03 -3.36
N SER A 123 -6.06 17.38 -4.64
CA SER A 123 -6.36 16.45 -5.72
C SER A 123 -5.29 15.36 -5.84
N ILE A 124 -4.01 15.75 -5.90
CA ILE A 124 -2.89 14.79 -6.02
C ILE A 124 -2.86 13.80 -4.84
N ALA A 125 -3.07 14.31 -3.61
CA ALA A 125 -3.10 13.47 -2.42
C ALA A 125 -4.33 12.57 -2.37
N SER A 126 -5.49 13.04 -2.84
CA SER A 126 -6.72 12.23 -2.94
C SER A 126 -6.55 11.08 -3.93
N ASP A 127 -5.97 11.33 -5.11
CA ASP A 127 -5.63 10.30 -6.08
C ASP A 127 -4.64 9.27 -5.51
N ALA A 128 -3.68 9.74 -4.69
CA ALA A 128 -2.74 8.88 -3.99
C ALA A 128 -3.42 7.97 -2.96
N ILE A 129 -4.42 8.48 -2.24
CA ILE A 129 -5.22 7.71 -1.28
C ILE A 129 -6.02 6.63 -2.02
N LEU A 130 -6.69 6.98 -3.12
CA LEU A 130 -7.42 5.98 -3.92
C LEU A 130 -6.48 4.89 -4.46
N TRP A 131 -5.28 5.28 -4.90
CA TRP A 131 -4.26 4.33 -5.35
C TRP A 131 -3.77 3.42 -4.22
N ILE A 132 -3.46 3.97 -3.04
CA ILE A 132 -2.98 3.16 -1.92
C ILE A 132 -4.07 2.26 -1.34
N ASP A 133 -5.33 2.68 -1.36
CA ASP A 133 -6.45 1.84 -0.93
C ASP A 133 -6.62 0.64 -1.88
N SER A 134 -6.48 0.84 -3.19
CA SER A 134 -6.40 -0.27 -4.15
C SER A 134 -5.23 -1.22 -3.85
N ILE A 135 -4.06 -0.70 -3.50
CA ILE A 135 -2.90 -1.54 -3.12
C ILE A 135 -3.19 -2.30 -1.82
N LEU A 136 -3.75 -1.64 -0.80
CA LEU A 136 -4.10 -2.23 0.49
C LEU A 136 -5.06 -3.41 0.31
N LEU A 137 -6.09 -3.25 -0.52
CA LEU A 137 -7.02 -4.33 -0.85
C LEU A 137 -6.31 -5.51 -1.52
N ARG A 138 -5.61 -5.26 -2.63
CA ARG A 138 -4.89 -6.31 -3.39
C ARG A 138 -3.90 -7.05 -2.50
N PHE A 139 -3.10 -6.32 -1.72
CA PHE A 139 -2.12 -6.92 -0.82
C PHE A 139 -2.78 -7.71 0.32
N SER A 140 -3.90 -7.24 0.86
CA SER A 140 -4.63 -7.96 1.91
C SER A 140 -5.15 -9.30 1.41
N LEU A 141 -5.70 -9.33 0.20
CA LEU A 141 -6.20 -10.57 -0.41
C LEU A 141 -5.05 -11.54 -0.72
N ILE A 142 -3.93 -11.04 -1.28
CA ILE A 142 -2.71 -11.84 -1.50
C ILE A 142 -2.22 -12.42 -0.18
N ALA A 143 -2.12 -11.58 0.86
CA ALA A 143 -1.63 -11.99 2.17
C ALA A 143 -2.53 -13.04 2.82
N LEU A 144 -3.86 -12.94 2.67
CA LEU A 144 -4.81 -13.95 3.13
C LEU A 144 -4.61 -15.28 2.41
N ALA A 145 -4.36 -15.27 1.10
CA ALA A 145 -4.09 -16.50 0.35
C ALA A 145 -2.79 -17.20 0.82
N PHE A 146 -1.74 -16.44 1.14
CA PHE A 146 -0.54 -17.02 1.75
C PHE A 146 -0.80 -17.52 3.17
N ALA A 147 -1.53 -16.76 3.99
CA ALA A 147 -1.87 -17.13 5.36
C ALA A 147 -2.64 -18.44 5.47
N ALA A 148 -3.48 -18.77 4.46
CA ALA A 148 -4.19 -20.05 4.40
C ALA A 148 -3.26 -21.28 4.29
N ASN A 149 -2.01 -21.09 3.87
CA ASN A 149 -1.00 -22.15 3.72
C ASN A 149 0.00 -22.22 4.89
N VAL A 150 -0.22 -21.45 5.97
CA VAL A 150 0.61 -21.51 7.18
C VAL A 150 0.16 -22.71 8.03
N LYS A 151 1.02 -23.72 8.17
CA LYS A 151 0.70 -24.96 8.92
C LYS A 151 0.50 -24.74 10.42
N ARG A 152 1.26 -23.81 11.02
CA ARG A 152 1.21 -23.55 12.47
C ARG A 152 1.38 -22.07 12.75
N TRP A 153 0.42 -21.52 13.47
CA TRP A 153 0.42 -20.14 13.93
C TRP A 153 0.86 -20.08 15.39
N SER A 154 1.81 -19.21 15.71
CA SER A 154 1.93 -18.68 17.07
C SER A 154 0.76 -17.73 17.35
N ARG A 155 0.42 -17.54 18.63
CA ARG A 155 -0.66 -16.62 19.04
C ARG A 155 -0.30 -15.19 18.67
N GLU A 156 0.98 -14.85 18.82
CA GLU A 156 1.56 -13.54 18.53
C GLU A 156 1.48 -13.22 17.04
N ALA A 157 1.90 -14.13 16.17
CA ALA A 157 1.83 -13.91 14.72
C ALA A 157 0.39 -13.83 14.22
N ALA A 158 -0.52 -14.67 14.73
CA ALA A 158 -1.93 -14.63 14.36
C ALA A 158 -2.57 -13.29 14.78
N GLY A 159 -2.28 -12.82 15.99
CA GLY A 159 -2.73 -11.52 16.49
C GLY A 159 -2.18 -10.35 15.66
N ALA A 160 -0.89 -10.36 15.35
CA ALA A 160 -0.26 -9.32 14.55
C ALA A 160 -0.81 -9.28 13.11
N PHE A 161 -0.99 -10.46 12.50
CA PHE A 161 -1.51 -10.59 11.13
C PHE A 161 -2.97 -10.15 11.02
N SER A 162 -3.83 -10.65 11.91
CA SER A 162 -5.26 -10.27 11.92
C SER A 162 -5.45 -8.77 12.13
N SER A 163 -4.69 -8.16 13.04
CA SER A 163 -4.70 -6.71 13.27
C SER A 163 -4.28 -5.91 12.02
N ALA A 164 -3.21 -6.35 11.35
CA ALA A 164 -2.71 -5.68 10.14
C ALA A 164 -3.71 -5.77 8.98
N ILE A 165 -4.30 -6.96 8.75
CA ILE A 165 -5.33 -7.18 7.73
C ILE A 165 -6.58 -6.35 8.03
N ALA A 166 -7.08 -6.38 9.28
CA ALA A 166 -8.24 -5.61 9.66
C ALA A 166 -8.01 -4.10 9.42
N SER A 167 -6.86 -3.58 9.85
CA SER A 167 -6.49 -2.17 9.65
C SER A 167 -6.44 -1.80 8.17
N ALA A 168 -5.84 -2.64 7.33
CA ALA A 168 -5.75 -2.41 5.89
C ALA A 168 -7.12 -2.44 5.19
N LEU A 169 -7.95 -3.41 5.53
CA LEU A 169 -9.31 -3.51 4.99
C LEU A 169 -10.15 -2.31 5.43
N PHE A 170 -10.19 -1.96 6.73
CA PHE A 170 -10.93 -0.78 7.20
C PHE A 170 -10.45 0.51 6.55
N ALA A 171 -9.13 0.69 6.39
CA ALA A 171 -8.57 1.84 5.69
C ALA A 171 -9.07 1.93 4.25
N THR A 172 -9.13 0.80 3.54
CA THR A 172 -9.69 0.70 2.19
C THR A 172 -11.18 1.06 2.16
N LEU A 173 -11.95 0.58 3.14
CA LEU A 173 -13.40 0.80 3.23
C LEU A 173 -13.77 2.28 3.38
N LEU A 174 -12.89 3.11 3.97
CA LEU A 174 -13.11 4.55 4.11
C LEU A 174 -13.26 5.27 2.75
N SER A 175 -12.77 4.67 1.66
CA SER A 175 -12.86 5.22 0.30
C SER A 175 -13.93 4.53 -0.56
N LEU A 176 -14.78 3.68 0.02
CA LEU A 176 -15.85 3.00 -0.71
C LEU A 176 -16.87 3.99 -1.31
N ASN A 177 -17.24 5.02 -0.54
CA ASN A 177 -18.23 6.00 -0.99
C ASN A 177 -17.71 6.88 -2.13
N SER A 178 -16.40 6.92 -2.33
CA SER A 178 -15.73 7.77 -3.32
C SER A 178 -15.19 6.99 -4.52
N SER A 179 -15.33 5.65 -4.56
CA SER A 179 -14.71 4.83 -5.60
C SER A 179 -15.49 3.54 -5.88
N GLU A 180 -16.33 3.55 -6.92
CA GLU A 180 -16.96 2.34 -7.48
C GLU A 180 -15.91 1.27 -7.86
N ASN A 181 -14.70 1.72 -8.23
CA ASN A 181 -13.58 0.87 -8.61
C ASN A 181 -13.09 -0.06 -7.47
N ILE A 182 -13.25 0.28 -6.19
CA ILE A 182 -12.81 -0.61 -5.09
C ILE A 182 -13.76 -1.80 -4.93
N VAL A 183 -15.08 -1.57 -5.09
CA VAL A 183 -16.06 -2.66 -5.04
C VAL A 183 -15.90 -3.59 -6.23
N GLU A 184 -15.67 -3.03 -7.41
CA GLU A 184 -15.38 -3.81 -8.62
C GLU A 184 -14.09 -4.61 -8.47
N LEU A 185 -13.00 -3.99 -8.00
CA LEU A 185 -11.74 -4.69 -7.74
C LEU A 185 -11.90 -5.82 -6.70
N LEU A 186 -12.68 -5.60 -5.63
CA LEU A 186 -12.97 -6.66 -4.67
C LEU A 186 -13.71 -7.83 -5.33
N LYS A 187 -14.71 -7.55 -6.18
CA LYS A 187 -15.43 -8.59 -6.93
C LYS A 187 -14.47 -9.34 -7.85
N GLU A 188 -13.68 -8.63 -8.66
CA GLU A 188 -12.70 -9.25 -9.57
C GLU A 188 -11.70 -10.14 -8.82
N CYS A 189 -11.26 -9.73 -7.63
CA CYS A 189 -10.29 -10.50 -6.84
C CYS A 189 -10.89 -11.63 -6.00
N THR A 190 -12.20 -11.75 -5.93
CA THR A 190 -12.90 -12.79 -5.15
C THR A 190 -13.80 -13.69 -5.99
N GLN A 191 -14.13 -13.28 -7.21
CA GLN A 191 -14.90 -14.09 -8.16
C GLN A 191 -14.02 -15.19 -8.75
N TYR A 192 -14.47 -16.42 -8.53
CA TYR A 192 -13.86 -17.67 -8.99
C TYR A 192 -14.13 -17.93 -10.47
#